data_AF-A0A1Z2TQ14-F1
#
_entry.id   AF-A0A1Z2TQ14-F1
#
_cell.length_a   1.000
_cell.length_b   1.000
_cell.length_c   1.000
_cell.angle_alpha   90.00
_cell.angle_beta   90.00
_cell.angle_gamma   90.00
#
_symmetry.space_group_name_H-M   'P 1'
#
loop_
_entity.id
_entity.type
_entity.pdbx_description
1 polymer ?
#
loop_
_entity_poly.entity_id
_entity_poly.type
_entity_poly.pdbx_seq_one_letter_code
_entity_poly.pdbx_strand_id
1 'polypeptide(L)'
;MRNWKLPLLLGCFIVQLAINLIFYGFPAIMFSGIVPESLYPEIAWSLPVLIIVYFLLAMASLYYLGISPRPKRGRLLGSAYFAFGAIGSAWVIAESLAGTETPLLLIAFGIWFASSIGGIVSLWLLEEKVPDAVAAAIIAFLGISAFISAATAQWVVADYYVHVHVHMNESIPGNATVVVEHPVEVPPPNLTNSS
;
A
#
# COMPACT_ATOMS: atom_id res chain seq x y z
N MET A 1 12.62 -0.42 34.87
CA MET A 1 12.11 0.46 33.79
C MET A 1 11.45 -0.46 32.77
N ARG A 2 10.19 -0.23 32.41
CA ARG A 2 9.38 -1.15 31.59
C ARG A 2 9.85 -1.10 30.12
N ASN A 3 10.12 -2.25 29.50
CA ASN A 3 10.65 -2.39 28.13
C ASN A 3 9.62 -1.95 27.08
N TRP A 4 9.35 -0.64 26.97
CA TRP A 4 8.34 -0.09 26.04
C TRP A 4 8.81 -0.05 24.58
N LYS A 5 10.13 -0.11 24.36
CA LYS A 5 10.78 0.02 23.04
C LYS A 5 10.41 -1.12 22.09
N LEU A 6 10.41 -2.36 22.59
CA LEU A 6 10.07 -3.55 21.80
C LEU A 6 8.58 -3.57 21.39
N PRO A 7 7.61 -3.40 22.32
CA PRO A 7 6.20 -3.24 21.96
C PRO A 7 5.96 -2.09 20.98
N LEU A 8 6.67 -0.97 21.14
CA LEU A 8 6.54 0.17 20.22
C LEU A 8 6.99 -0.20 18.80
N LEU A 9 8.16 -0.82 18.66
CA LEU A 9 8.66 -1.26 17.35
C LEU A 9 7.70 -2.26 16.68
N LEU A 10 7.26 -3.28 17.43
CA LEU A 10 6.32 -4.27 16.91
C LEU A 10 4.99 -3.63 16.54
N GLY A 11 4.52 -2.68 17.37
CA GLY A 11 3.33 -1.87 17.09
C GLY A 11 3.46 -1.12 15.76
N CYS A 12 4.61 -0.51 15.47
CA CYS A 12 4.83 0.18 14.19
C CYS A 12 4.70 -0.77 12.98
N PHE A 13 5.29 -1.96 13.04
CA PHE A 13 5.13 -2.97 11.98
C PHE A 13 3.68 -3.44 11.84
N ILE A 14 3.02 -3.73 12.96
CA ILE A 14 1.64 -4.24 12.98
C ILE A 14 0.66 -3.20 12.45
N VAL A 15 0.83 -1.93 12.82
CA VAL A 15 -0.03 -0.84 12.36
C VAL A 15 0.07 -0.67 10.84
N GLN A 16 1.29 -0.65 10.28
CA GLN A 16 1.47 -0.53 8.83
C GLN A 16 0.93 -1.76 8.09
N LEU A 17 1.15 -2.97 8.64
CA LEU A 17 0.55 -4.19 8.12
C LEU A 17 -0.99 -4.11 8.10
N ALA A 18 -1.59 -3.68 9.20
CA ALA A 18 -3.04 -3.56 9.34
C ALA A 18 -3.62 -2.56 8.36
N ILE A 19 -3.02 -1.36 8.26
CA ILE A 19 -3.43 -0.35 7.27
C ILE A 19 -3.32 -0.95 5.87
N ASN A 20 -2.21 -1.61 5.54
CA ASN A 20 -2.05 -2.15 4.20
C ASN A 20 -3.11 -3.20 3.83
N LEU A 21 -3.46 -4.08 4.77
CA LEU A 21 -4.50 -5.09 4.57
C LEU A 21 -5.89 -4.47 4.44
N ILE A 22 -6.22 -3.45 5.23
CA ILE A 22 -7.52 -2.75 5.16
C ILE A 22 -7.70 -2.03 3.83
N PHE A 23 -6.63 -1.43 3.30
CA PHE A 23 -6.66 -0.66 2.04
C PHE A 23 -6.20 -1.47 0.81
N TYR A 24 -6.05 -2.79 0.93
CA TYR A 24 -5.74 -3.73 -0.15
C TYR A 24 -4.55 -3.34 -1.07
N GLY A 25 -3.50 -2.71 -0.52
CA GLY A 25 -2.36 -2.25 -1.31
C GLY A 25 -2.04 -0.77 -1.12
N PHE A 26 -2.03 -0.31 0.13
CA PHE A 26 -1.72 1.06 0.52
C PHE A 26 -0.39 1.60 -0.07
N PRO A 27 0.70 0.80 -0.18
CA PRO A 27 1.93 1.21 -0.86
C PRO A 27 1.79 1.50 -2.35
N ALA A 28 0.77 0.99 -3.04
CA ALA A 28 0.56 1.31 -4.45
C ALA A 28 0.28 2.81 -4.64
N ILE A 29 -0.59 3.37 -3.80
CA ILE A 29 -0.91 4.81 -3.76
C ILE A 29 0.34 5.62 -3.38
N MET A 30 1.09 5.13 -2.40
CA MET A 30 2.33 5.78 -1.95
C MET A 30 3.35 5.87 -3.09
N PHE A 31 3.57 4.79 -3.83
CA PHE A 31 4.54 4.76 -4.92
C PHE A 31 4.04 5.46 -6.18
N SER A 32 2.74 5.41 -6.49
CA SER A 32 2.18 6.14 -7.64
C SER A 32 2.25 7.65 -7.44
N GLY A 33 2.01 8.16 -6.22
CA GLY A 33 2.08 9.60 -5.94
C GLY A 33 3.48 10.20 -6.08
N ILE A 34 4.54 9.42 -5.82
CA ILE A 34 5.93 9.89 -5.96
C ILE A 34 6.36 9.95 -7.43
N VAL A 35 5.71 9.17 -8.30
CA VAL A 35 6.07 9.08 -9.72
C VAL A 35 5.38 10.20 -10.49
N PRO A 36 6.12 11.06 -11.22
CA PRO A 36 5.52 12.05 -12.10
C PRO A 36 4.62 11.39 -13.14
N GLU A 37 3.46 12.00 -13.43
CA GLU A 37 2.49 11.46 -14.40
C GLU A 37 3.11 11.18 -15.77
N SER A 38 4.10 11.98 -16.20
CA SER A 38 4.82 11.78 -17.46
C SER A 38 5.63 10.49 -17.53
N LEU A 39 6.09 9.98 -16.39
CA LEU A 39 6.89 8.76 -16.29
C LEU A 39 6.04 7.52 -15.97
N TYR A 40 4.82 7.72 -15.46
CA TYR A 40 3.94 6.65 -15.05
C TYR A 40 3.69 5.60 -16.17
N PRO A 41 3.44 5.97 -17.44
CA PRO A 41 3.27 5.00 -18.53
C PRO A 41 4.50 4.14 -18.83
N GLU A 42 5.70 4.57 -18.44
CA GLU A 42 6.93 3.82 -18.69
C GLU A 42 7.26 2.87 -17.53
N ILE A 43 6.85 3.24 -16.31
CA ILE A 43 7.28 2.55 -15.09
C ILE A 43 6.14 1.90 -14.30
N ALA A 44 4.88 2.01 -14.74
CA ALA A 44 3.73 1.40 -14.09
C ALA A 44 3.92 -0.10 -13.84
N TRP A 45 4.52 -0.83 -14.79
CA TRP A 45 4.84 -2.26 -14.63
C TRP A 45 5.86 -2.57 -13.51
N SER A 46 6.65 -1.60 -13.09
CA SER A 46 7.59 -1.76 -11.97
C SER A 46 6.92 -1.64 -10.60
N LEU A 47 5.70 -1.08 -10.52
CA LEU A 47 5.00 -0.83 -9.26
C LEU A 47 4.83 -2.11 -8.40
N PRO A 48 4.40 -3.26 -8.94
CA PRO A 48 4.27 -4.48 -8.16
C PRO A 48 5.62 -4.99 -7.63
N VAL A 49 6.70 -4.80 -8.40
CA VAL A 49 8.06 -5.15 -7.99
C VAL A 49 8.52 -4.24 -6.85
N LEU A 50 8.28 -2.92 -6.94
CA LEU A 50 8.60 -1.96 -5.89
C LEU A 50 7.87 -2.29 -4.58
N ILE A 51 6.60 -2.68 -4.65
CA ILE A 51 5.80 -3.12 -3.50
C ILE A 51 6.43 -4.37 -2.86
N ILE A 52 6.81 -5.37 -3.65
CA ILE A 52 7.47 -6.58 -3.15
C ILE A 52 8.79 -6.22 -2.46
N VAL A 53 9.63 -5.41 -3.11
CA VAL A 53 10.91 -4.96 -2.54
C VAL A 53 10.71 -4.23 -1.23
N TYR A 54 9.70 -3.35 -1.16
CA TYR A 54 9.36 -2.63 0.06
C TYR A 54 9.03 -3.57 1.22
N PHE A 55 8.16 -4.57 1.00
CA PHE A 55 7.85 -5.55 2.05
C PHE A 55 9.02 -6.48 2.36
N LEU A 56 9.89 -6.79 1.40
CA LEU A 56 11.12 -7.55 1.65
C LEU A 56 12.06 -6.82 2.60
N LEU A 57 12.12 -5.48 2.58
CA LEU A 57 12.89 -4.72 3.57
C LEU A 57 12.36 -4.94 4.99
N ALA A 58 11.04 -4.91 5.19
CA ALA A 58 10.41 -5.17 6.48
C ALA A 58 10.64 -6.62 6.95
N MET A 59 10.41 -7.59 6.06
CA MET A 59 10.61 -9.01 6.36
C MET A 59 12.07 -9.29 6.72
N ALA A 60 13.02 -8.78 5.93
CA ALA A 60 14.44 -8.95 6.20
C ALA A 60 14.86 -8.24 7.50
N SER A 61 14.31 -7.05 7.79
CA SER A 61 14.51 -6.36 9.06
C SER A 61 14.16 -7.27 10.25
N LEU A 62 12.93 -7.81 10.27
CA LEU A 62 12.44 -8.68 11.34
C LEU A 62 13.21 -9.99 11.42
N TYR A 63 13.59 -10.58 10.29
CA TYR A 63 14.45 -11.76 10.25
C TYR A 63 15.79 -11.50 10.94
N TYR A 64 16.45 -10.37 10.66
CA TYR A 64 17.75 -10.03 11.25
C TYR A 64 17.65 -9.57 12.71
N LEU A 65 16.52 -9.00 13.13
CA LEU A 65 16.28 -8.56 14.51
C LEU A 65 15.85 -9.71 15.43
N GLY A 66 15.18 -10.73 14.88
CA GLY A 66 14.60 -11.82 15.68
C GLY A 66 15.16 -13.21 15.42
N ILE A 67 15.65 -13.55 14.23
CA ILE A 67 16.04 -14.93 13.90
C ILE A 67 17.56 -15.03 13.72
N SER A 68 18.14 -14.12 12.95
CA SER A 68 19.58 -14.13 12.65
C SER A 68 20.42 -13.42 13.73
N PRO A 69 21.70 -13.83 13.95
CA PRO A 69 22.59 -13.22 14.95
C PRO A 69 23.18 -11.85 14.54
N ARG A 70 22.60 -11.15 13.55
CA ARG A 70 23.15 -9.92 12.96
C ARG A 70 22.19 -8.72 13.09
N PRO A 71 21.89 -8.25 14.31
CA PRO A 71 20.85 -7.23 14.54
C PRO A 71 21.13 -5.88 13.86
N LYS A 72 22.41 -5.51 13.67
CA LYS A 72 22.79 -4.28 12.96
C LYS A 72 22.24 -4.22 11.53
N ARG A 73 22.22 -5.34 10.81
CA ARG A 73 21.65 -5.41 9.45
C ARG A 73 20.14 -5.22 9.48
N GLY A 74 19.47 -5.80 10.49
CA GLY A 74 18.04 -5.63 10.69
C GLY A 74 17.66 -4.17 10.91
N ARG A 75 18.41 -3.45 11.75
CA ARG A 75 18.20 -2.01 11.97
C ARG A 75 18.35 -1.17 10.70
N LEU A 76 19.36 -1.46 9.87
CA LEU A 76 19.57 -0.74 8.60
C LEU A 76 18.41 -0.98 7.62
N LEU A 77 18.03 -2.25 7.42
CA LEU A 77 16.94 -2.63 6.52
C LEU A 77 15.59 -2.08 7.01
N GLY A 78 15.34 -2.15 8.32
CA GLY A 78 14.16 -1.56 8.94
C GLY A 78 14.14 -0.04 8.82
N SER A 79 15.30 0.61 8.95
CA SER A 79 15.40 2.07 8.76
C SER A 79 15.08 2.45 7.32
N ALA A 80 15.56 1.70 6.33
CA ALA A 80 15.22 1.92 4.93
C ALA A 80 13.71 1.75 4.70
N TYR A 81 13.12 0.65 5.19
CA TYR A 81 11.68 0.40 5.12
C TYR A 81 10.85 1.56 5.69
N PHE A 82 11.15 2.00 6.91
CA PHE A 82 10.41 3.10 7.52
C PHE A 82 10.74 4.46 6.88
N ALA A 83 11.96 4.69 6.39
CA ALA A 83 12.30 5.92 5.69
C ALA A 83 11.49 6.07 4.39
N PHE A 84 11.37 5.01 3.59
CA PHE A 84 10.50 5.00 2.42
C PHE A 84 9.03 5.25 2.81
N GLY A 85 8.56 4.61 3.88
CA GLY A 85 7.21 4.83 4.41
C GLY A 85 6.97 6.29 4.83
N ALA A 86 7.93 6.92 5.50
CA ALA A 86 7.83 8.30 5.94
C ALA A 86 7.85 9.29 4.76
N ILE A 87 8.79 9.12 3.82
CA ILE A 87 8.92 9.99 2.66
C ILE A 87 7.66 9.90 1.79
N GLY A 88 7.21 8.68 1.48
CA GLY A 88 6.03 8.49 0.65
C GLY A 88 4.75 8.99 1.31
N SER A 89 4.59 8.78 2.61
CA SER A 89 3.41 9.32 3.33
C SER A 89 3.43 10.85 3.37
N ALA A 90 4.60 11.46 3.60
CA ALA A 90 4.72 12.92 3.61
C ALA A 90 4.38 13.54 2.26
N TRP A 91 4.80 12.88 1.17
CA TRP A 91 4.49 13.31 -0.19
C TRP A 91 2.98 13.29 -0.46
N VAL A 92 2.32 12.15 -0.22
CA VAL A 92 0.87 12.00 -0.46
C VAL A 92 0.05 12.96 0.42
N ILE A 93 0.46 13.20 1.67
CA ILE A 93 -0.20 14.19 2.53
C ILE A 93 -0.08 15.60 1.95
N ALA A 94 1.12 15.99 1.49
CA ALA A 94 1.33 17.31 0.92
C ALA A 94 0.48 17.54 -0.34
N GLU A 95 0.39 16.54 -1.21
CA GLU A 95 -0.45 16.57 -2.40
C GLU A 95 -1.95 16.61 -2.06
N SER A 96 -2.39 15.79 -1.10
CA SER A 96 -3.81 15.71 -0.71
C SER A 96 -4.32 16.98 -0.01
N LEU A 97 -3.47 17.68 0.72
CA LEU A 97 -3.83 18.97 1.35
C LEU A 97 -4.12 20.07 0.32
N ALA A 98 -3.70 19.90 -0.94
CA ALA A 98 -3.97 20.85 -2.01
C ALA A 98 -5.36 20.71 -2.66
N GLY A 99 -6.15 19.66 -2.34
CA GLY A 99 -7.46 19.44 -2.97
C GLY A 99 -8.25 18.22 -2.46
N THR A 100 -8.55 18.16 -1.16
CA THR A 100 -8.98 16.91 -0.49
C THR A 100 -10.35 16.37 -0.93
N GLU A 101 -10.37 15.17 -1.53
CA GLU A 101 -11.59 14.38 -1.78
C GLU A 101 -11.78 13.19 -0.81
N THR A 102 -10.73 12.74 -0.08
CA THR A 102 -10.82 11.53 0.79
C THR A 102 -10.13 11.68 2.16
N PRO A 103 -10.85 12.14 3.22
CA PRO A 103 -10.25 12.39 4.54
C PRO A 103 -9.74 11.12 5.25
N LEU A 104 -10.34 9.95 4.96
CA LEU A 104 -9.91 8.68 5.56
C LEU A 104 -8.51 8.26 5.09
N LEU A 105 -8.19 8.51 3.82
CA LEU A 105 -6.88 8.19 3.25
C LEU A 105 -5.78 9.05 3.87
N LEU A 106 -6.07 10.36 4.05
CA LEU A 106 -5.17 11.30 4.72
C LEU A 106 -4.86 10.85 6.16
N ILE A 107 -5.87 10.41 6.92
CA ILE A 107 -5.67 9.90 8.29
C ILE A 107 -4.79 8.65 8.28
N ALA A 108 -5.05 7.71 7.35
CA ALA A 108 -4.24 6.51 7.22
C ALA A 108 -2.77 6.83 6.91
N PHE A 109 -2.50 7.79 6.01
CA PHE A 109 -1.14 8.25 5.73
C PHE A 109 -0.51 8.98 6.93
N GLY A 110 -1.29 9.73 7.70
CA GLY A 110 -0.82 10.34 8.95
C GLY A 110 -0.36 9.29 9.97
N ILE A 111 -1.14 8.22 10.14
CA ILE A 111 -0.78 7.10 11.02
C ILE A 111 0.43 6.33 10.45
N TRP A 112 0.48 6.12 9.14
CA TRP A 112 1.62 5.47 8.48
C TRP A 112 2.92 6.29 8.64
N PHE A 113 2.84 7.61 8.50
CA PHE A 113 3.95 8.53 8.73
C PHE A 113 4.41 8.48 10.19
N ALA A 114 3.49 8.63 11.14
CA ALA A 114 3.81 8.60 12.56
C ALA A 114 4.44 7.26 12.99
N SER A 115 3.89 6.13 12.51
CA SER A 115 4.44 4.80 12.75
C SER A 115 5.80 4.61 12.10
N SER A 116 6.07 5.25 10.95
CA SER A 116 7.38 5.20 10.30
C SER A 116 8.45 5.92 11.12
N ILE A 117 8.15 7.14 11.59
CA ILE A 117 9.06 7.89 12.47
C ILE A 117 9.29 7.13 13.78
N GLY A 118 8.20 6.66 14.41
CA GLY A 118 8.26 5.85 15.62
C GLY A 118 9.06 4.57 15.44
N GLY A 119 8.94 3.92 14.28
CA GLY A 119 9.66 2.71 13.89
C GLY A 119 11.16 2.95 13.81
N ILE A 120 11.60 4.01 13.11
CA ILE A 120 13.03 4.39 13.03
C ILE A 120 13.60 4.64 14.42
N VAL A 121 12.95 5.48 15.22
CA VAL A 121 13.41 5.79 16.58
C VAL A 121 13.50 4.51 17.42
N SER A 122 12.48 3.66 17.37
CA SER A 122 12.45 2.42 18.15
C SER A 122 13.53 1.43 17.72
N LEU A 123 13.82 1.30 16.42
CA LEU A 123 14.87 0.41 15.90
C LEU A 123 16.24 0.70 16.51
N TRP A 124 16.57 1.98 16.66
CA TRP A 124 17.88 2.41 17.15
C TRP A 124 17.97 2.45 18.67
N LEU A 125 16.83 2.60 19.36
CA LEU A 125 16.75 2.52 20.81
C LEU A 125 16.65 1.08 21.33
N LEU A 126 16.19 0.13 20.50
CA LEU A 126 16.00 -1.27 20.88
C LEU A 126 17.33 -1.96 21.16
N GLU A 127 17.50 -2.44 22.38
CA GLU A 127 18.66 -3.25 22.80
C GLU A 127 18.35 -4.75 22.80
N GLU A 128 17.07 -5.10 22.98
CA GLU A 128 16.59 -6.48 23.09
C GLU A 128 16.43 -7.14 21.72
N LYS A 129 16.61 -8.47 21.70
CA LYS A 129 16.28 -9.30 20.55
C LYS A 129 14.77 -9.38 20.40
N VAL A 130 14.26 -9.31 19.17
CA VAL A 130 12.84 -9.59 18.92
C VAL A 130 12.59 -11.09 19.10
N PRO A 131 11.54 -11.53 19.82
CA PRO A 131 11.24 -12.95 19.95
C PRO A 131 11.03 -13.62 18.60
N ASP A 132 11.71 -14.75 18.36
CA ASP A 132 11.78 -15.44 17.07
C ASP A 132 10.39 -15.82 16.53
N ALA A 133 9.50 -16.33 17.40
CA ALA A 133 8.13 -16.67 17.04
C ALA A 133 7.29 -15.46 16.61
N VAL A 134 7.49 -14.32 17.28
CA VAL A 134 6.79 -13.06 16.94
C VAL A 134 7.31 -12.51 15.61
N ALA A 135 8.63 -12.53 15.41
CA ALA A 135 9.23 -12.12 14.14
C ALA A 135 8.73 -12.99 12.97
N ALA A 136 8.73 -14.32 13.14
CA ALA A 136 8.25 -15.24 12.12
C ALA A 136 6.77 -15.03 11.77
N ALA A 137 5.92 -14.81 12.78
CA ALA A 137 4.51 -14.52 12.55
C ALA A 137 4.31 -13.23 11.74
N ILE A 138 4.96 -12.13 12.13
CA ILE A 138 4.84 -10.84 11.43
C ILE A 138 5.40 -10.96 10.00
N ILE A 139 6.51 -11.66 9.80
CA ILE A 139 7.07 -11.93 8.46
C ILE A 139 6.06 -12.66 7.57
N ALA A 140 5.39 -13.69 8.09
CA ALA A 140 4.39 -14.42 7.32
C ALA A 140 3.22 -13.52 6.89
N PHE A 141 2.69 -12.70 7.82
CA PHE A 141 1.64 -11.75 7.49
C PHE A 141 2.10 -10.66 6.51
N LEU A 142 3.32 -10.15 6.63
CA LEU A 142 3.91 -9.22 5.66
C LEU A 142 4.04 -9.87 4.28
N GLY A 143 4.39 -11.15 4.21
CA GLY A 143 4.44 -11.91 2.94
C GLY A 143 3.07 -12.01 2.26
N ILE A 144 2.03 -12.35 3.02
CA ILE A 144 0.64 -12.37 2.52
C ILE A 144 0.23 -10.97 2.05
N SER A 145 0.54 -9.96 2.87
CA SER A 145 0.22 -8.56 2.59
C SER A 145 0.92 -8.06 1.32
N ALA A 146 2.19 -8.41 1.12
CA ALA A 146 2.96 -8.10 -0.08
C ALA A 146 2.35 -8.73 -1.33
N PHE A 147 1.94 -10.00 -1.24
CA PHE A 147 1.31 -10.70 -2.35
C PHE A 147 -0.02 -10.05 -2.75
N ILE A 148 -0.90 -9.79 -1.79
CA ILE A 148 -2.18 -9.11 -2.04
C ILE A 148 -1.93 -7.75 -2.69
N SER A 149 -1.01 -6.95 -2.13
CA SER A 149 -0.71 -5.60 -2.63
C SER A 149 -0.14 -5.61 -4.04
N ALA A 150 0.79 -6.52 -4.33
CA ALA A 150 1.38 -6.66 -5.65
C ALA A 150 0.35 -7.14 -6.68
N ALA A 151 -0.54 -8.06 -6.28
CA ALA A 151 -1.65 -8.48 -7.11
C ALA A 151 -2.59 -7.31 -7.42
N THR A 152 -3.06 -6.57 -6.40
CA THR A 152 -3.92 -5.39 -6.63
C THR A 152 -3.23 -4.35 -7.52
N ALA A 153 -1.94 -4.10 -7.32
CA ALA A 153 -1.19 -3.18 -8.18
C ALA A 153 -1.10 -3.67 -9.63
N GLN A 154 -0.93 -4.98 -9.88
CA GLN A 154 -1.00 -5.53 -11.23
C GLN A 154 -2.37 -5.28 -11.89
N TRP A 155 -3.47 -5.42 -11.15
CA TRP A 155 -4.81 -5.11 -11.66
C TRP A 155 -4.95 -3.63 -12.04
N VAL A 156 -4.48 -2.72 -11.18
CA VAL A 156 -4.53 -1.27 -11.45
C VAL A 156 -3.69 -0.89 -12.67
N VAL A 157 -2.50 -1.47 -12.81
CA VAL A 157 -1.63 -1.23 -13.98
C VAL A 157 -2.30 -1.74 -15.25
N ALA A 158 -2.86 -2.95 -15.24
CA ALA A 158 -3.56 -3.50 -16.39
C ALA A 158 -4.76 -2.64 -16.80
N ASP A 159 -5.55 -2.19 -15.83
CA ASP A 159 -6.70 -1.31 -16.06
C ASP A 159 -6.29 0.05 -16.66
N TYR A 160 -5.21 0.65 -16.15
CA TYR A 160 -4.64 1.88 -16.70
C TYR A 160 -4.24 1.73 -18.17
N TYR A 161 -3.54 0.65 -18.55
CA TYR A 161 -3.16 0.44 -19.94
C TYR A 161 -4.37 0.19 -20.85
N VAL A 162 -5.39 -0.53 -20.38
CA VAL A 162 -6.63 -0.69 -21.16
C VAL A 162 -7.28 0.68 -21.39
N HIS A 163 -7.46 1.49 -20.35
CA HIS A 163 -8.15 2.76 -20.49
C HIS A 163 -7.35 3.83 -21.25
N VAL A 164 -6.03 3.85 -21.11
CA VAL A 164 -5.20 4.83 -21.82
C VAL A 164 -4.86 4.39 -23.24
N HIS A 165 -4.56 3.11 -23.48
CA HIS A 165 -4.14 2.67 -24.82
C HIS A 165 -5.28 2.18 -25.71
N VAL A 166 -6.33 1.57 -25.16
CA VAL A 166 -7.48 1.12 -25.96
C VAL A 166 -8.47 2.25 -26.21
N HIS A 167 -8.71 3.14 -25.23
CA HIS A 167 -9.69 4.21 -25.40
C HIS A 167 -9.13 5.55 -25.93
N MET A 168 -7.82 5.81 -25.84
CA MET A 168 -7.24 7.04 -26.43
C MET A 168 -6.52 6.83 -27.76
N ASN A 169 -6.06 5.62 -28.09
CA ASN A 169 -5.29 5.34 -29.31
C ASN A 169 -6.10 4.67 -30.41
N GLU A 170 -7.27 4.12 -30.08
CA GLU A 170 -8.26 3.74 -31.08
C GLU A 170 -9.35 4.80 -31.07
N SER A 171 -9.45 5.56 -32.17
CA SER A 171 -10.78 5.93 -32.63
C SER A 171 -11.62 4.67 -32.57
N ILE A 172 -12.59 4.62 -31.66
CA ILE A 172 -13.54 3.52 -31.43
C ILE A 172 -13.64 2.70 -32.72
N PRO A 173 -13.18 1.43 -32.76
CA PRO A 173 -13.29 0.64 -33.97
C PRO A 173 -14.76 0.72 -34.38
N GLY A 174 -15.06 1.21 -35.59
CA GLY A 174 -16.43 1.50 -36.04
C GLY A 174 -17.38 0.30 -36.07
N ASN A 175 -16.92 -0.86 -35.58
CA ASN A 175 -17.63 -2.13 -35.45
C ASN A 175 -17.56 -2.74 -34.04
N ALA A 176 -16.94 -2.10 -33.04
CA ALA A 176 -17.11 -2.50 -31.66
C ALA A 176 -18.51 -2.07 -31.23
N THR A 177 -19.48 -2.98 -31.35
CA THR A 177 -20.76 -2.86 -30.66
C THR A 177 -20.46 -2.84 -29.17
N VAL A 178 -20.22 -1.64 -28.65
CA VAL A 178 -20.37 -1.36 -27.23
C VAL A 178 -21.82 -1.70 -26.93
N VAL A 179 -22.05 -2.87 -26.37
CA VAL A 179 -23.32 -3.16 -25.71
C VAL A 179 -23.30 -2.31 -24.45
N VAL A 180 -23.58 -1.01 -24.63
CA VAL A 180 -24.08 -0.17 -23.56
C VAL A 180 -25.48 -0.71 -23.29
N GLU A 181 -25.58 -1.72 -22.42
CA GLU A 181 -26.83 -1.97 -21.73
C GLU A 181 -27.08 -0.72 -20.88
N HIS A 182 -27.68 0.30 -21.50
CA HIS A 182 -28.43 1.28 -20.75
C HIS A 182 -29.44 0.47 -19.93
N PRO A 183 -29.53 0.65 -18.60
CA PRO A 183 -30.61 0.06 -17.86
C PRO A 183 -31.90 0.50 -18.52
N VAL A 184 -32.67 -0.46 -19.04
CA VAL A 184 -34.01 -0.18 -19.52
C VAL A 184 -34.75 0.34 -18.30
N GLU A 185 -35.06 1.64 -18.28
CA GLU A 185 -35.97 2.21 -17.30
C GLU A 185 -37.32 1.53 -17.48
N VAL A 186 -37.56 0.48 -16.71
CA VAL A 186 -38.87 -0.14 -16.64
C VAL A 186 -39.74 0.82 -15.84
N PRO A 187 -40.83 1.37 -16.40
CA PRO A 187 -41.71 2.23 -15.64
C PRO A 187 -42.25 1.46 -14.42
N PRO A 188 -42.42 2.13 -13.27
CA PRO A 188 -43.01 1.49 -12.10
C PRO A 188 -44.36 0.87 -12.47
N PRO A 189 -44.69 -0.33 -11.97
CA PRO A 189 -45.94 -0.99 -12.33
C PRO A 189 -47.13 -0.11 -11.98
N ASN A 190 -47.94 0.23 -12.98
CA ASN A 190 -49.21 0.93 -12.79
C ASN A 190 -50.13 0.05 -11.94
N LEU A 191 -50.24 0.39 -10.65
CA LEU A 191 -51.20 -0.22 -9.71
C LEU A 191 -52.64 0.33 -9.90
N THR A 192 -52.95 0.91 -11.04
CA THR A 192 -54.29 1.37 -11.41
C THR A 192 -54.81 0.54 -12.57
N ASN A 193 -55.17 -0.70 -12.27
CA ASN A 193 -56.26 -1.44 -12.93
C ASN A 193 -56.51 -2.75 -12.16
N SER A 194 -57.38 -2.68 -11.15
CA SER A 194 -58.21 -3.82 -10.76
C SER A 194 -59.66 -3.33 -10.79
N SER A 195 -60.31 -3.70 -11.89
CA SER A 195 -61.75 -3.77 -12.09
C SER A 195 -62.48 -4.53 -10.99
#